data_AF-A0A0M7BI83-F1
#
_entry.id   AF-A0A0M7BI83-F1
#
_cell.length_a   1.000
_cell.length_b   1.000
_cell.length_c   1.000
_cell.angle_alpha   90.00
_cell.angle_beta   90.00
_cell.angle_gamma   90.00
#
_symmetry.space_group_name_H-M   'P 1'
#
loop_
_entity.id
_entity.type
_entity.pdbx_description
1 polymer ?
#
loop_
_entity_poly.entity_id
_entity_poly.type
_entity_poly.pdbx_seq_one_letter_code
_entity_poly.pdbx_strand_id
1 'polypeptide(L)'
;MLPKHAATDSTSPDQEALRLAFAAPLDRARASGLPLDRISLREHVREVEIGAFQAERGVTQRIRFDIVAEVSPDEAGAAMDDVDDILSYDTLTDAIEVELAAERINLLETLAERIAARILRNERAARVFVRIEKLDRGPHILGVEIVRSRIATSPPTSDDAPQPLVVLLPPGAQEDPDLGALLDRLASRAEPAVLIATPDFDAPQAAHPLAQRRIDLLALEQAAWRLAARDARCIVVDSRTELDWSMRRGGLTVWAPSRIVLDATDGPAGTAPLIIARWFAETFRAVELVTPHQASSDKVPERHAARLSDI
;
A
#
# COMPACT_ATOMS: atom_id res chain seq x y z
N MET A 1 9.64 -52.33 30.50
CA MET A 1 10.58 -52.01 29.41
C MET A 1 9.75 -51.44 28.27
N LEU A 2 9.56 -50.12 28.26
CA LEU A 2 8.79 -49.39 27.24
C LEU A 2 9.80 -48.61 26.39
N PRO A 3 9.78 -48.71 25.05
CA PRO A 3 10.70 -47.95 24.22
C PRO A 3 10.29 -46.47 24.20
N LYS A 4 11.25 -45.59 24.55
CA LYS A 4 11.17 -44.15 24.31
C LYS A 4 11.00 -43.91 22.80
N HIS A 5 9.90 -43.28 22.41
CA HIS A 5 9.81 -42.60 21.12
C HIS A 5 10.86 -41.49 21.07
N ALA A 6 11.90 -41.70 20.28
CA ALA A 6 12.74 -40.62 19.79
C ALA A 6 11.91 -39.87 18.75
N ALA A 7 11.43 -38.68 19.10
CA ALA A 7 10.90 -37.74 18.13
C ALA A 7 12.09 -37.22 17.30
N THR A 8 12.20 -37.68 16.06
CA THR A 8 13.04 -37.02 15.05
C THR A 8 12.37 -35.72 14.66
N ASP A 9 12.92 -34.59 15.11
CA ASP A 9 12.63 -33.26 14.57
C ASP A 9 13.11 -33.22 13.12
N SER A 10 12.21 -33.49 12.17
CA SER A 10 12.48 -33.25 10.76
C SER A 10 12.20 -31.79 10.45
N THR A 11 13.20 -30.92 10.62
CA THR A 11 13.15 -29.52 10.19
C THR A 11 12.86 -29.46 8.68
N SER A 12 11.88 -28.65 8.27
CA SER A 12 11.55 -28.51 6.85
C SER A 12 12.73 -27.90 6.06
N PRO A 13 12.90 -28.23 4.76
CA PRO A 13 14.00 -27.70 3.95
C PRO A 13 14.04 -26.16 3.92
N ASP A 14 12.87 -25.51 3.97
CA ASP A 14 12.75 -24.06 4.01
C ASP A 14 13.21 -23.46 5.34
N GLN A 15 12.92 -24.11 6.47
CA GLN A 15 13.41 -23.68 7.79
C GLN A 15 14.92 -23.82 7.91
N GLU A 16 15.50 -24.89 7.38
CA GLU A 16 16.96 -25.05 7.36
C GLU A 16 17.61 -24.02 6.41
N ALA A 17 17.00 -23.75 5.26
CA ALA A 17 17.47 -22.70 4.36
C ALA A 17 17.43 -21.31 5.01
N LEU A 18 16.36 -20.98 5.74
CA LEU A 18 16.21 -19.73 6.48
C LEU A 18 17.31 -19.59 7.55
N ARG A 19 17.51 -20.65 8.36
CA ARG A 19 18.58 -20.71 9.36
C ARG A 19 19.95 -20.45 8.73
N LEU A 20 20.22 -21.10 7.60
CA LEU A 20 21.48 -20.94 6.87
C LEU A 20 21.62 -19.54 6.25
N ALA A 21 20.57 -18.93 5.71
CA ALA A 21 20.63 -17.59 5.10
C ALA A 21 21.16 -16.54 6.09
N PHE A 22 20.72 -16.63 7.35
CA PHE A 22 21.11 -15.68 8.40
C PHE A 22 22.29 -16.14 9.28
N ALA A 23 22.79 -17.37 9.11
CA ALA A 23 23.97 -17.88 9.82
C ALA A 23 25.28 -17.17 9.42
N ALA A 24 26.33 -17.38 10.22
CA ALA A 24 27.66 -16.82 9.96
C ALA A 24 28.22 -17.33 8.61
N PRO A 25 29.13 -16.57 7.94
CA PRO A 25 29.65 -16.94 6.61
C PRO A 25 30.21 -18.36 6.52
N LEU A 26 30.90 -18.82 7.58
CA LEU A 26 31.49 -20.17 7.65
C LEU A 26 30.44 -21.28 7.76
N ASP A 27 29.28 -21.01 8.37
CA ASP A 27 28.19 -21.97 8.49
C ASP A 27 27.43 -22.13 7.16
N ARG A 28 27.39 -21.06 6.35
CA ARG A 28 26.81 -21.08 4.99
C ARG A 28 27.63 -21.91 4.01
N ALA A 29 28.95 -21.77 4.04
CA ALA A 29 29.88 -22.48 3.14
C ALA A 29 29.82 -24.01 3.27
N ARG A 30 29.24 -24.53 4.36
CA ARG A 30 29.11 -25.97 4.64
C ARG A 30 27.82 -26.60 4.09
N ALA A 31 26.83 -25.80 3.71
CA ALA A 31 25.58 -26.29 3.13
C ALA A 31 25.68 -26.28 1.60
N SER A 32 25.65 -27.46 0.98
CA SER A 32 25.79 -27.61 -0.48
C SER A 32 24.46 -27.97 -1.16
N GLY A 33 24.22 -27.31 -2.30
CA GLY A 33 23.14 -27.45 -3.29
C GLY A 33 23.37 -26.39 -4.38
N LEU A 34 22.93 -26.62 -5.63
CA LEU A 34 23.19 -25.84 -6.88
C LEU A 34 23.71 -24.40 -6.66
N PRO A 35 24.80 -23.95 -7.32
CA PRO A 35 25.46 -22.70 -6.95
C PRO A 35 24.58 -21.53 -7.40
N LEU A 36 23.69 -21.09 -6.53
CA LEU A 36 23.13 -19.75 -6.60
C LEU A 36 24.07 -18.85 -5.81
N ASP A 37 24.44 -17.73 -6.40
CA ASP A 37 25.20 -16.71 -5.68
C ASP A 37 24.28 -15.99 -4.69
N ARG A 38 24.88 -15.38 -3.67
CA ARG A 38 24.14 -14.70 -2.61
C ARG A 38 24.55 -13.26 -2.50
N ILE A 39 23.58 -12.37 -2.65
CA ILE A 39 23.70 -10.95 -2.33
C ILE A 39 22.96 -10.73 -1.02
N SER A 40 23.59 -10.04 -0.07
CA SER A 40 22.97 -9.82 1.24
C SER A 40 23.13 -8.40 1.74
N LEU A 41 22.02 -7.84 2.21
CA LEU A 41 21.95 -6.62 3.02
C LEU A 41 21.79 -7.04 4.49
N ARG A 42 22.62 -6.50 5.39
CA ARG A 42 22.59 -6.85 6.81
C ARG A 42 22.58 -5.61 7.69
N GLU A 43 21.91 -5.73 8.82
CA GLU A 43 21.85 -4.70 9.87
C GLU A 43 21.41 -3.32 9.34
N HIS A 44 20.61 -3.29 8.28
CA HIS A 44 20.12 -2.04 7.71
C HIS A 44 19.00 -1.50 8.60
N VAL A 45 19.21 -0.36 9.25
CA VAL A 45 18.25 0.23 10.18
C VAL A 45 17.59 1.47 9.57
N ARG A 46 16.26 1.53 9.65
CA ARG A 46 15.44 2.69 9.28
C ARG A 46 14.46 3.05 10.38
N GLU A 47 14.16 4.35 10.47
CA GLU A 47 13.04 4.84 11.28
C GLU A 47 11.75 4.76 10.45
N VAL A 48 10.80 3.96 10.90
CA VAL A 48 9.57 3.66 10.16
C VAL A 48 8.35 3.82 11.05
N GLU A 49 7.31 4.47 10.54
CA GLU A 49 6.00 4.48 11.17
C GLU A 49 5.27 3.16 10.83
N ILE A 50 5.33 2.15 11.71
CA ILE A 50 4.75 0.83 11.46
C ILE A 50 4.09 0.25 12.70
N GLY A 51 2.85 -0.23 12.56
CA GLY A 51 2.16 -0.90 13.65
C GLY A 51 0.64 -0.85 13.55
N ALA A 52 -0.01 -1.86 14.11
CA ALA A 52 -1.45 -2.01 14.10
C ALA A 52 -2.16 -1.27 15.25
N PHE A 53 -1.43 -0.86 16.29
CA PHE A 53 -2.03 -0.18 17.45
C PHE A 53 -2.13 1.33 17.22
N GLN A 54 -3.21 1.94 17.72
CA GLN A 54 -3.40 3.40 17.61
C GLN A 54 -2.27 4.19 18.30
N ALA A 55 -1.69 3.65 19.38
CA ALA A 55 -0.55 4.25 20.08
C ALA A 55 0.73 4.31 19.22
N GLU A 56 0.81 3.52 18.15
CA GLU A 56 1.95 3.50 17.20
C GLU A 56 1.73 4.44 16.00
N ARG A 57 0.63 5.20 15.96
CA ARG A 57 0.37 6.19 14.90
C ARG A 57 1.05 7.52 15.23
N GLY A 58 1.72 8.10 14.25
CA GLY A 58 2.52 9.32 14.39
C GLY A 58 3.85 9.13 15.14
N VAL A 59 4.28 7.88 15.36
CA VAL A 59 5.52 7.55 16.07
C VAL A 59 6.37 6.64 15.18
N THR A 60 7.61 7.05 14.92
CA THR A 60 8.59 6.22 14.20
C THR A 60 9.26 5.23 15.16
N GLN A 61 9.61 4.05 14.64
CA GLN A 61 10.29 2.98 15.36
C GLN A 61 11.52 2.56 14.56
N ARG A 62 12.61 2.15 15.23
CA ARG A 62 13.78 1.61 14.51
C ARG A 62 13.50 0.17 14.08
N ILE A 63 13.47 -0.02 12.77
CA ILE A 63 13.27 -1.31 12.12
C ILE A 63 14.60 -1.74 11.50
N ARG A 64 15.03 -2.95 11.82
CA ARG A 64 16.21 -3.60 11.21
C ARG A 64 15.77 -4.56 10.13
N PHE A 65 16.44 -4.48 8.98
CA PHE A 65 16.25 -5.35 7.83
C PHE A 65 17.51 -6.17 7.59
N ASP A 66 17.34 -7.49 7.48
CA ASP A 66 18.34 -8.39 6.91
C ASP A 66 17.71 -9.11 5.73
N ILE A 67 18.32 -8.97 4.54
CA ILE A 67 17.81 -9.56 3.30
C ILE A 67 18.92 -10.36 2.65
N VAL A 68 18.59 -11.56 2.20
CA VAL A 68 19.47 -12.40 1.38
C VAL A 68 18.73 -12.76 0.10
N ALA A 69 19.27 -12.38 -1.04
CA ALA A 69 18.80 -12.81 -2.35
C ALA A 69 19.74 -13.88 -2.89
N GLU A 70 19.19 -15.05 -3.22
CA GLU A 70 19.85 -16.05 -4.03
C GLU A 70 19.57 -15.77 -5.51
N VAL A 71 20.63 -15.57 -6.27
CA VAL A 71 20.59 -15.20 -7.68
C VAL A 71 21.25 -16.27 -8.54
N SER A 72 20.76 -16.39 -9.77
CA SER A 72 21.43 -17.25 -10.77
C SER A 72 22.83 -16.68 -11.05
N PRO A 73 23.89 -17.52 -11.13
CA PRO A 73 25.24 -17.05 -11.45
C PRO A 73 25.25 -16.32 -12.78
N ASP A 74 25.96 -15.19 -12.82
CA ASP A 74 26.24 -14.46 -14.05
C ASP A 74 27.75 -14.42 -14.29
N GLU A 75 28.25 -15.48 -14.90
CA GLU A 75 29.66 -15.61 -15.26
C GLU A 75 30.10 -14.54 -16.29
N ALA A 76 29.18 -14.00 -17.09
CA ALA A 76 29.47 -13.00 -18.12
C ALA A 76 29.55 -11.59 -17.52
N GLY A 77 28.56 -11.17 -16.72
CA GLY A 77 28.57 -9.88 -16.04
C GLY A 77 29.73 -9.73 -15.05
N ALA A 78 30.02 -10.79 -14.28
CA ALA A 78 31.16 -10.80 -13.34
C ALA A 78 32.53 -10.72 -14.06
N ALA A 79 32.63 -11.23 -15.30
CA ALA A 79 33.84 -11.12 -16.10
C ALA A 79 34.03 -9.75 -16.76
N MET A 80 32.94 -8.99 -16.94
CA MET A 80 32.95 -7.67 -17.58
C MET A 80 32.95 -6.49 -16.59
N ASP A 81 32.79 -6.75 -15.28
CA ASP A 81 32.67 -5.74 -14.22
C ASP A 81 31.55 -4.70 -14.52
N ASP A 82 30.49 -5.17 -15.18
CA ASP A 82 29.35 -4.34 -15.54
C ASP A 82 28.29 -4.39 -14.42
N VAL A 83 28.10 -3.26 -13.76
CA VAL A 83 27.16 -3.11 -12.64
C VAL A 83 25.71 -3.19 -13.13
N ASP A 84 25.43 -2.79 -14.37
CA ASP A 84 24.08 -2.75 -14.93
C ASP A 84 23.54 -4.16 -15.20
N ASP A 85 24.44 -5.13 -15.41
CA ASP A 85 24.07 -6.52 -15.63
C ASP A 85 23.80 -7.26 -14.32
N ILE A 86 24.38 -6.91 -13.17
CA ILE A 86 24.23 -7.68 -11.93
C ILE A 86 23.07 -7.18 -11.04
N LEU A 87 22.52 -8.08 -10.22
CA LEU A 87 21.60 -7.64 -9.15
C LEU A 87 22.40 -6.88 -8.09
N SER A 88 22.33 -5.55 -8.10
CA SER A 88 23.01 -4.71 -7.11
C SER A 88 22.35 -4.83 -5.73
N TYR A 89 23.12 -4.63 -4.66
CA TYR A 89 22.57 -4.42 -3.32
C TYR A 89 21.64 -3.19 -3.26
N ASP A 90 21.81 -2.23 -4.18
CA ASP A 90 20.91 -1.09 -4.34
C ASP A 90 19.49 -1.55 -4.63
N THR A 91 19.30 -2.66 -5.38
CA THR A 91 17.98 -3.25 -5.61
C THR A 91 17.32 -3.69 -4.30
N LEU A 92 18.10 -4.13 -3.30
CA LEU A 92 17.56 -4.56 -2.00
C LEU A 92 17.16 -3.34 -1.16
N THR A 93 17.98 -2.29 -1.13
CA THR A 93 17.66 -1.06 -0.40
C THR A 93 16.51 -0.31 -1.06
N ASP A 94 16.49 -0.22 -2.39
CA ASP A 94 15.40 0.40 -3.14
C ASP A 94 14.08 -0.33 -2.94
N ALA A 95 14.11 -1.66 -2.85
CA ALA A 95 12.92 -2.42 -2.55
C ALA A 95 12.34 -2.07 -1.16
N ILE A 96 13.20 -1.82 -0.17
CA ILE A 96 12.77 -1.34 1.16
C ILE A 96 12.19 0.07 1.02
N GLU A 97 12.92 1.01 0.44
CA GLU A 97 12.51 2.42 0.36
C GLU A 97 11.18 2.57 -0.40
N VAL A 98 11.01 1.87 -1.53
CA VAL A 98 9.78 1.93 -2.31
C VAL A 98 8.58 1.38 -1.54
N GLU A 99 8.73 0.27 -0.82
CA GLU A 99 7.62 -0.29 -0.05
C GLU A 99 7.29 0.53 1.21
N LEU A 100 8.28 1.18 1.82
CA LEU A 100 8.06 2.12 2.92
C LEU A 100 7.40 3.43 2.45
N ALA A 101 7.73 3.89 1.24
CA ALA A 101 7.13 5.09 0.66
C ALA A 101 5.70 4.86 0.14
N ALA A 102 5.34 3.62 -0.22
CA ALA A 102 4.06 3.32 -0.88
C ALA A 102 2.84 3.56 0.02
N GLU A 103 2.87 3.05 1.25
CA GLU A 103 1.82 3.27 2.26
C GLU A 103 2.33 2.90 3.66
N ARG A 104 1.70 3.44 4.70
CA ARG A 104 1.92 3.00 6.08
C ARG A 104 1.46 1.56 6.21
N ILE A 105 2.39 0.70 6.63
CA ILE A 105 2.11 -0.72 6.83
C ILE A 105 1.81 -0.98 8.31
N ASN A 106 0.82 -1.84 8.57
CA ASN A 106 0.43 -2.21 9.93
C ASN A 106 1.23 -3.40 10.49
N LEU A 107 1.64 -4.32 9.61
CA LEU A 107 2.20 -5.63 9.98
C LEU A 107 3.58 -5.83 9.36
N LEU A 108 4.54 -6.35 10.14
CA LEU A 108 5.88 -6.66 9.62
C LEU A 108 5.81 -7.76 8.55
N GLU A 109 4.86 -8.68 8.69
CA GLU A 109 4.55 -9.75 7.76
C GLU A 109 4.21 -9.20 6.37
N THR A 110 3.34 -8.17 6.31
CA THR A 110 2.95 -7.52 5.06
C THR A 110 4.13 -6.82 4.41
N LEU A 111 4.95 -6.12 5.19
CA LEU A 111 6.15 -5.45 4.69
C LEU A 111 7.16 -6.46 4.13
N ALA A 112 7.40 -7.55 4.86
CA ALA A 112 8.30 -8.62 4.43
C ALA A 112 7.84 -9.26 3.11
N GLU A 113 6.54 -9.56 2.99
CA GLU A 113 5.97 -10.13 1.77
C GLU A 113 6.16 -9.22 0.56
N ARG A 114 5.89 -7.92 0.72
CA ARG A 114 5.99 -6.95 -0.37
C ARG A 114 7.44 -6.71 -0.80
N ILE A 115 8.36 -6.59 0.15
CA ILE A 115 9.79 -6.49 -0.14
C ILE A 115 10.25 -7.73 -0.91
N ALA A 116 9.91 -8.93 -0.44
CA ALA A 116 10.28 -10.18 -1.11
C ALA A 116 9.70 -10.24 -2.53
N ALA A 117 8.41 -9.93 -2.69
CA ALA A 117 7.74 -9.92 -3.99
C ALA A 117 8.37 -8.89 -4.96
N ARG A 118 8.78 -7.72 -4.48
CA ARG A 118 9.45 -6.69 -5.29
C ARG A 118 10.82 -7.15 -5.75
N ILE A 119 11.64 -7.69 -4.87
CA ILE A 119 12.98 -8.19 -5.23
C ILE A 119 12.87 -9.32 -6.26
N LEU A 120 11.89 -10.22 -6.09
CA LEU A 120 11.62 -11.31 -7.03
C LEU A 120 11.10 -10.85 -8.41
N ARG A 121 10.83 -9.55 -8.63
CA ARG A 121 10.55 -9.04 -9.98
C ARG A 121 11.80 -9.03 -10.86
N ASN A 122 12.99 -8.84 -10.28
CA ASN A 122 14.24 -8.92 -11.04
C ASN A 122 14.48 -10.38 -11.44
N GLU A 123 14.53 -10.69 -12.74
CA GLU A 123 14.57 -12.05 -13.30
C GLU A 123 15.68 -12.95 -12.74
N ARG A 124 16.80 -12.35 -12.30
CA ARG A 124 17.94 -13.08 -11.75
C ARG A 124 17.71 -13.59 -10.33
N ALA A 125 16.79 -12.99 -9.56
CA ALA A 125 16.44 -13.43 -8.22
C ALA A 125 15.62 -14.72 -8.27
N ALA A 126 16.19 -15.82 -7.77
CA ALA A 126 15.53 -17.11 -7.70
C ALA A 126 14.76 -17.27 -6.39
N ARG A 127 15.37 -16.85 -5.28
CA ARG A 127 14.81 -16.96 -3.94
C ARG A 127 15.29 -15.80 -3.06
N VAL A 128 14.43 -15.34 -2.16
CA VAL A 128 14.72 -14.23 -1.25
C VAL A 128 14.34 -14.64 0.17
N PHE A 129 15.22 -14.31 1.11
CA PHE A 129 15.01 -14.41 2.55
C PHE A 129 14.95 -13.01 3.12
N VAL A 130 13.89 -12.72 3.88
CA VAL A 130 13.68 -11.41 4.48
C VAL A 130 13.47 -11.59 5.98
N ARG A 131 14.28 -10.89 6.78
CA ARG A 131 14.08 -10.73 8.22
C ARG A 131 13.87 -9.26 8.54
N ILE A 132 12.80 -8.98 9.28
CA ILE A 132 12.46 -7.63 9.72
C ILE A 132 12.24 -7.65 11.22
N GLU A 133 12.89 -6.75 11.94
CA GLU A 133 12.85 -6.69 13.41
C GLU A 133 12.57 -5.28 13.92
N LYS A 134 11.67 -5.18 14.91
CA LYS A 134 11.50 -3.99 15.77
C LYS A 134 12.52 -4.04 16.89
N LEU A 135 13.40 -3.04 16.95
CA LEU A 135 14.48 -2.98 17.95
C LEU A 135 14.02 -2.43 19.30
N ASP A 136 12.95 -1.64 19.31
CA ASP A 136 12.58 -0.80 20.46
C ASP A 136 11.31 -1.28 21.20
N ARG A 137 10.86 -2.52 20.95
CA ARG A 137 9.63 -3.05 21.55
C ARG A 137 9.90 -3.68 22.93
N GLY A 138 10.09 -2.82 23.93
CA GLY A 138 10.40 -3.24 25.30
C GLY A 138 11.81 -3.83 25.39
N PRO A 139 12.06 -4.82 26.28
CA PRO A 139 13.38 -5.43 26.44
C PRO A 139 13.69 -6.49 25.37
N HIS A 140 12.82 -6.67 24.38
CA HIS A 140 12.89 -7.74 23.41
C HIS A 140 12.98 -7.20 21.99
N ILE A 141 13.68 -7.94 21.13
CA ILE A 141 13.64 -7.74 19.69
C ILE A 141 12.53 -8.66 19.16
N LEU A 142 11.58 -8.09 18.41
CA LEU A 142 10.47 -8.82 17.83
C LEU A 142 10.52 -8.67 16.33
N GLY A 143 10.37 -9.78 15.59
CA GLY A 143 10.50 -9.74 14.14
C GLY A 143 9.82 -10.90 13.44
N VAL A 144 9.87 -10.85 12.13
CA VAL A 144 9.37 -11.87 11.22
C VAL A 144 10.49 -12.30 10.29
N GLU A 145 10.50 -13.58 9.93
CA GLU A 145 11.44 -14.14 8.97
C GLU A 145 10.65 -14.94 7.93
N ILE A 146 10.85 -14.64 6.65
CA ILE A 146 10.19 -15.33 5.55
C ILE A 146 11.19 -15.76 4.48
N VAL A 147 10.81 -16.79 3.73
CA VAL A 147 11.47 -17.21 2.49
C VAL A 147 10.45 -17.24 1.37
N ARG A 148 10.78 -16.64 0.22
CA ARG A 148 9.96 -16.66 -0.99
C ARG A 148 10.81 -17.04 -2.18
N SER A 149 10.33 -17.98 -2.97
CA SER A 149 10.91 -18.34 -4.26
C SER A 149 10.08 -17.73 -5.37
N ARG A 150 10.67 -17.52 -6.55
CA ARG A 150 9.90 -17.14 -7.73
C ARG A 150 8.87 -18.24 -8.03
N ILE A 151 7.59 -17.94 -7.83
CA ILE A 151 6.47 -18.74 -8.36
C ILE A 151 6.14 -18.14 -9.72
N ALA A 152 5.86 -18.96 -10.73
CA ALA A 152 5.61 -18.56 -12.14
C ALA A 152 4.33 -17.72 -12.37
N THR A 153 3.87 -16.98 -11.37
CA THR A 153 2.74 -16.06 -11.45
C THR A 153 3.22 -14.69 -11.00
N SER A 154 3.63 -13.89 -11.98
CA SER A 154 3.85 -12.46 -11.81
C SER A 154 2.56 -11.82 -11.27
N PRO A 155 2.57 -11.07 -10.15
CA PRO A 155 1.47 -10.18 -9.86
C PRO A 155 1.42 -9.10 -10.97
N PRO A 156 0.23 -8.66 -11.41
CA PRO A 156 0.13 -7.61 -12.40
C PRO A 156 0.83 -6.35 -11.89
N THR A 157 1.79 -5.85 -12.66
CA THR A 157 2.42 -4.55 -12.45
C THR A 157 1.37 -3.46 -12.56
N SER A 158 1.38 -2.55 -11.59
CA SER A 158 0.36 -1.52 -11.32
C SER A 158 0.34 -0.34 -12.32
N ASP A 159 0.83 -0.51 -13.55
CA ASP A 159 0.90 0.59 -14.50
C ASP A 159 -0.36 0.72 -15.38
N ASP A 160 -1.16 -0.34 -15.46
CA ASP A 160 -2.46 -0.37 -16.15
C ASP A 160 -3.64 -0.28 -15.14
N ALA A 161 -3.50 0.57 -14.11
CA ALA A 161 -4.60 0.86 -13.21
C ALA A 161 -5.53 1.89 -13.89
N PRO A 162 -6.84 1.60 -14.00
CA PRO A 162 -7.78 2.51 -14.66
C PRO A 162 -7.84 3.85 -13.93
N GLN A 163 -7.79 4.94 -14.70
CA GLN A 163 -7.84 6.31 -14.21
C GLN A 163 -9.30 6.75 -14.03
N PRO A 164 -9.72 7.18 -12.83
CA PRO A 164 -11.11 7.54 -12.59
C PRO A 164 -11.44 8.98 -12.96
N LEU A 165 -12.71 9.23 -13.29
CA LEU A 165 -13.33 10.53 -13.12
C LEU A 165 -13.62 10.72 -11.62
N VAL A 166 -13.10 11.77 -11.00
CA VAL A 166 -13.37 12.09 -9.60
C VAL A 166 -14.39 13.20 -9.52
N VAL A 167 -15.44 13.02 -8.71
CA VAL A 167 -16.50 14.01 -8.53
C VAL A 167 -16.63 14.34 -7.06
N LEU A 168 -16.29 15.57 -6.69
CA LEU A 168 -16.63 16.12 -5.38
C LEU A 168 -18.06 16.67 -5.45
N LEU A 169 -18.98 16.01 -4.77
CA LEU A 169 -20.37 16.44 -4.72
C LEU A 169 -20.52 17.65 -3.78
N PRO A 170 -21.37 18.65 -4.10
CA PRO A 170 -21.66 19.76 -3.21
C PRO A 170 -22.37 19.31 -1.92
N PRO A 171 -22.33 20.12 -0.83
CA PRO A 171 -23.13 19.86 0.36
C PRO A 171 -24.61 19.68 0.00
N GLY A 172 -25.23 18.61 0.50
CA GLY A 172 -26.66 18.33 0.32
C GLY A 172 -27.02 17.61 -0.98
N ALA A 173 -26.04 17.22 -1.80
CA ALA A 173 -26.28 16.50 -3.06
C ALA A 173 -27.14 15.23 -2.91
N GLN A 174 -27.11 14.56 -1.75
CA GLN A 174 -27.94 13.40 -1.44
C GLN A 174 -29.45 13.70 -1.37
N GLU A 175 -29.84 14.96 -1.18
CA GLU A 175 -31.23 15.41 -1.17
C GLU A 175 -31.64 16.09 -2.49
N ASP A 176 -30.69 16.27 -3.42
CA ASP A 176 -30.93 16.96 -4.69
C ASP A 176 -31.75 16.06 -5.64
N PRO A 177 -32.86 16.56 -6.23
CA PRO A 177 -33.69 15.79 -7.13
C PRO A 177 -32.97 15.34 -8.42
N ASP A 178 -31.91 16.03 -8.84
CA ASP A 178 -31.12 15.66 -10.03
C ASP A 178 -30.09 14.55 -9.74
N LEU A 179 -29.96 14.09 -8.48
CA LEU A 179 -28.98 13.06 -8.10
C LEU A 179 -29.14 11.78 -8.93
N GLY A 180 -30.36 11.26 -9.05
CA GLY A 180 -30.60 10.02 -9.79
C GLY A 180 -30.12 10.12 -11.25
N ALA A 181 -30.43 11.25 -11.90
CA ALA A 181 -30.00 11.52 -13.28
C ALA A 181 -28.48 11.67 -13.41
N LEU A 182 -27.82 12.24 -12.39
CA LEU A 182 -26.35 12.27 -12.34
C LEU A 182 -25.76 10.87 -12.24
N LEU A 183 -26.28 10.04 -11.32
CA LEU A 183 -25.80 8.66 -11.14
C LEU A 183 -25.98 7.82 -12.41
N ASP A 184 -27.08 8.03 -13.15
CA ASP A 184 -27.31 7.39 -14.45
C ASP A 184 -26.25 7.77 -15.48
N ARG A 185 -25.93 9.08 -15.59
CA ARG A 185 -24.87 9.55 -16.50
C ARG A 185 -23.52 8.94 -16.12
N LEU A 186 -23.15 8.97 -14.84
CA LEU A 186 -21.87 8.46 -14.36
C LEU A 186 -21.74 6.95 -14.55
N ALA A 187 -22.79 6.18 -14.27
CA ALA A 187 -22.80 4.72 -14.45
C ALA A 187 -22.73 4.29 -15.93
N SER A 188 -23.07 5.17 -16.87
CA SER A 188 -23.01 4.91 -18.31
C SER A 188 -21.66 5.27 -18.96
N ARG A 189 -20.73 5.85 -18.19
CA ARG A 189 -19.42 6.26 -18.71
C ARG A 189 -18.50 5.06 -18.96
N ALA A 190 -17.54 5.24 -19.86
CA ALA A 190 -16.49 4.27 -20.09
C ALA A 190 -15.42 4.30 -18.99
N GLU A 191 -15.08 5.48 -18.50
CA GLU A 191 -14.16 5.64 -17.37
C GLU A 191 -14.90 5.36 -16.04
N PRO A 192 -14.26 4.71 -15.06
CA PRO A 192 -14.85 4.54 -13.75
C PRO A 192 -15.02 5.89 -13.04
N ALA A 193 -16.06 6.02 -12.23
CA ALA A 193 -16.36 7.25 -11.50
C ALA A 193 -16.25 7.05 -9.99
N VAL A 194 -15.50 7.93 -9.32
CA VAL A 194 -15.37 7.95 -7.87
C VAL A 194 -16.03 9.21 -7.32
N LEU A 195 -17.05 9.02 -6.49
CA LEU A 195 -17.77 10.08 -5.81
C LEU A 195 -17.15 10.35 -4.43
N ILE A 196 -16.99 11.62 -4.11
CA ILE A 196 -16.62 12.11 -2.79
C ILE A 196 -17.76 12.99 -2.30
N ALA A 197 -18.42 12.56 -1.23
CA ALA A 197 -19.55 13.30 -0.66
C ALA A 197 -19.06 14.41 0.28
N THR A 198 -19.61 15.62 0.13
CA THR A 198 -19.32 16.73 1.05
C THR A 198 -20.31 16.72 2.22
N PRO A 199 -19.85 16.83 3.48
CA PRO A 199 -20.74 16.95 4.63
C PRO A 199 -21.62 18.21 4.56
N ASP A 200 -22.90 18.05 4.88
CA ASP A 200 -23.94 19.09 4.96
C ASP A 200 -24.49 19.25 6.39
N PHE A 201 -23.69 18.85 7.38
CA PHE A 201 -24.03 18.87 8.80
C PHE A 201 -22.84 19.33 9.63
N ASP A 202 -23.12 19.84 10.83
CA ASP A 202 -22.09 20.27 11.76
C ASP A 202 -21.49 19.08 12.52
N ALA A 203 -20.24 18.75 12.21
CA ALA A 203 -19.50 17.73 12.94
C ALA A 203 -18.99 18.28 14.29
N PRO A 204 -18.86 17.43 15.32
CA PRO A 204 -18.25 17.82 16.59
C PRO A 204 -16.85 18.42 16.42
N GLN A 205 -16.44 19.27 17.34
CA GLN A 205 -15.11 19.88 17.34
C GLN A 205 -14.30 19.39 18.54
N ALA A 206 -13.03 19.09 18.32
CA ALA A 206 -12.07 18.65 19.31
C ALA A 206 -10.87 19.61 19.36
N ALA A 207 -10.43 19.97 20.57
CA ALA A 207 -9.28 20.84 20.75
C ALA A 207 -7.95 20.20 20.29
N HIS A 208 -7.84 18.87 20.32
CA HIS A 208 -6.61 18.17 19.95
C HIS A 208 -6.53 17.97 18.42
N PRO A 209 -5.48 18.46 17.72
CA PRO A 209 -5.41 18.44 16.25
C PRO A 209 -5.55 17.06 15.63
N LEU A 210 -4.92 16.02 16.22
CA LEU A 210 -5.04 14.67 15.69
C LEU A 210 -6.47 14.14 15.83
N ALA A 211 -7.20 14.50 16.89
CA ALA A 211 -8.58 14.09 17.09
C ALA A 211 -9.50 14.85 16.12
N GLN A 212 -9.30 16.16 15.95
CA GLN A 212 -10.03 16.96 14.96
C GLN A 212 -9.89 16.38 13.55
N ARG A 213 -8.66 16.04 13.14
CA ARG A 213 -8.40 15.41 11.84
C ARG A 213 -9.21 14.13 11.63
N ARG A 214 -9.45 13.32 12.68
CA ARG A 214 -10.27 12.09 12.57
C ARG A 214 -11.76 12.43 12.51
N ILE A 215 -12.22 13.41 13.28
CA ILE A 215 -13.63 13.83 13.23
C ILE A 215 -13.99 14.37 11.84
N ASP A 216 -13.10 15.17 11.22
CA ASP A 216 -13.33 15.69 9.87
C ASP A 216 -13.42 14.57 8.82
N LEU A 217 -12.53 13.57 8.89
CA LEU A 217 -12.56 12.41 7.98
C LEU A 217 -13.81 11.55 8.21
N LEU A 218 -14.22 11.34 9.48
CA LEU A 218 -15.46 10.66 9.81
C LEU A 218 -16.71 11.43 9.34
N ALA A 219 -16.64 12.76 9.24
CA ALA A 219 -17.74 13.54 8.67
C ALA A 219 -17.89 13.26 7.15
N LEU A 220 -16.78 13.18 6.42
CA LEU A 220 -16.78 12.78 5.00
C LEU A 220 -17.36 11.37 4.82
N GLU A 221 -17.00 10.42 5.69
CA GLU A 221 -17.57 9.06 5.64
C GLU A 221 -19.06 9.00 5.96
N GLN A 222 -19.52 9.76 6.95
CA GLN A 222 -20.95 9.89 7.23
C GLN A 222 -21.71 10.47 6.04
N ALA A 223 -21.13 11.44 5.33
CA ALA A 223 -21.71 11.96 4.09
C ALA A 223 -21.76 10.88 2.99
N ALA A 224 -20.71 10.07 2.85
CA ALA A 224 -20.67 8.94 1.92
C ALA A 224 -21.77 7.91 2.22
N TRP A 225 -21.97 7.55 3.49
CA TRP A 225 -23.03 6.62 3.90
C TRP A 225 -24.43 7.21 3.73
N ARG A 226 -24.61 8.52 3.94
CA ARG A 226 -25.89 9.20 3.64
C ARG A 226 -26.21 9.16 2.15
N LEU A 227 -25.21 9.32 1.29
CA LEU A 227 -25.36 9.18 -0.17
C LEU A 227 -25.70 7.73 -0.56
N ALA A 228 -25.01 6.75 0.03
CA ALA A 228 -25.27 5.33 -0.19
C ALA A 228 -26.69 4.90 0.19
N ALA A 229 -27.29 5.54 1.19
CA ALA A 229 -28.68 5.29 1.58
C ALA A 229 -29.70 5.76 0.52
N ARG A 230 -29.30 6.57 -0.47
CA ARG A 230 -30.21 7.12 -1.49
C ARG A 230 -30.33 6.26 -2.74
N ASP A 231 -29.27 5.54 -3.11
CA ASP A 231 -29.25 4.71 -4.32
C ASP A 231 -28.33 3.49 -4.11
N ALA A 232 -28.81 2.31 -4.49
CA ALA A 232 -28.09 1.05 -4.28
C ALA A 232 -26.77 0.94 -5.08
N ARG A 233 -26.57 1.78 -6.10
CA ARG A 233 -25.32 1.85 -6.87
C ARG A 233 -24.20 2.56 -6.11
N CYS A 234 -24.53 3.37 -5.10
CA CYS A 234 -23.58 4.13 -4.31
C CYS A 234 -22.91 3.23 -3.26
N ILE A 235 -22.06 2.31 -3.71
CA ILE A 235 -21.30 1.41 -2.81
C ILE A 235 -20.14 2.18 -2.20
N VAL A 236 -20.09 2.21 -0.86
CA VAL A 236 -19.02 2.88 -0.10
C VAL A 236 -17.82 1.95 0.04
N VAL A 237 -16.65 2.45 -0.33
CA VAL A 237 -15.37 1.73 -0.28
C VAL A 237 -14.34 2.56 0.47
N ASP A 238 -13.58 1.92 1.36
CA ASP A 238 -12.57 2.59 2.20
C ASP A 238 -11.12 2.16 1.92
N SER A 239 -10.91 1.12 1.10
CA SER A 239 -9.61 0.50 0.89
C SER A 239 -9.10 0.63 -0.55
N ARG A 240 -7.78 0.79 -0.71
CA ARG A 240 -7.16 0.93 -2.03
C ARG A 240 -7.42 -0.27 -2.93
N THR A 241 -7.30 -1.48 -2.40
CA THR A 241 -7.53 -2.73 -3.15
C THR A 241 -8.95 -2.81 -3.70
N GLU A 242 -9.95 -2.42 -2.90
CA GLU A 242 -11.34 -2.47 -3.31
C GLU A 242 -11.69 -1.34 -4.28
N LEU A 243 -11.10 -0.16 -4.12
CA LEU A 243 -11.19 0.91 -5.11
C LEU A 243 -10.63 0.45 -6.46
N ASP A 244 -9.41 -0.11 -6.48
CA ASP A 244 -8.76 -0.61 -7.70
C ASP A 244 -9.61 -1.71 -8.37
N TRP A 245 -10.17 -2.61 -7.57
CA TRP A 245 -11.07 -3.65 -8.06
C TRP A 245 -12.35 -3.08 -8.66
N SER A 246 -12.98 -2.09 -7.99
CA SER A 246 -14.21 -1.45 -8.46
C SER A 246 -13.97 -0.67 -9.76
N MET A 247 -12.87 0.08 -9.83
CA MET A 247 -12.50 0.85 -11.01
C MET A 247 -12.25 -0.05 -12.24
N ARG A 248 -11.61 -1.21 -12.07
CA ARG A 248 -11.39 -2.18 -13.18
C ARG A 248 -12.67 -2.79 -13.74
N ARG A 249 -13.77 -2.75 -12.99
CA ARG A 249 -15.09 -3.20 -13.45
C ARG A 249 -15.92 -2.08 -14.09
N GLY A 250 -15.35 -0.87 -14.24
CA GLY A 250 -16.03 0.29 -14.82
C GLY A 250 -17.16 0.82 -13.93
N GLY A 251 -17.03 0.65 -12.61
CA GLY A 251 -18.10 0.96 -11.65
C GLY A 251 -18.14 2.42 -11.19
N LEU A 252 -19.33 2.82 -10.74
CA LEU A 252 -19.52 3.96 -9.85
C LEU A 252 -19.16 3.54 -8.42
N THR A 253 -18.33 4.32 -7.72
CA THR A 253 -17.93 4.05 -6.33
C THR A 253 -18.04 5.30 -5.48
N VAL A 254 -18.45 5.17 -4.22
CA VAL A 254 -18.37 6.26 -3.24
C VAL A 254 -17.18 6.01 -2.32
N TRP A 255 -16.30 6.98 -2.17
CA TRP A 255 -15.09 6.81 -1.36
C TRP A 255 -15.29 7.27 0.09
N ALA A 256 -14.93 6.39 1.04
CA ALA A 256 -14.77 6.69 2.46
C ALA A 256 -13.28 6.96 2.78
N PRO A 257 -12.88 8.19 3.13
CA PRO A 257 -11.48 8.57 3.06
C PRO A 257 -10.58 8.14 4.21
N SER A 258 -11.10 7.81 5.40
CA SER A 258 -10.24 7.77 6.60
C SER A 258 -9.13 6.75 6.48
N ARG A 259 -9.42 5.54 6.02
CA ARG A 259 -8.42 4.47 5.96
C ARG A 259 -7.27 4.83 5.03
N ILE A 260 -7.56 5.19 3.78
CA ILE A 260 -6.53 5.57 2.79
C ILE A 260 -5.78 6.84 3.22
N VAL A 261 -6.48 7.87 3.73
CA VAL A 261 -5.84 9.13 4.14
C VAL A 261 -4.96 8.96 5.39
N LEU A 262 -5.37 8.12 6.35
CA LEU A 262 -4.61 7.89 7.58
C LEU A 262 -3.45 6.92 7.40
N ASP A 263 -3.54 6.04 6.40
CA ASP A 263 -2.48 5.09 6.07
C ASP A 263 -1.53 5.67 4.96
N ALA A 264 -1.78 6.88 4.44
CA ALA A 264 -0.91 7.51 3.45
C ALA A 264 0.39 8.05 4.07
N THR A 265 1.53 7.70 3.46
CA THR A 265 2.85 8.27 3.81
C THR A 265 2.95 9.74 3.38
N ASP A 266 2.47 10.06 2.18
CA ASP A 266 2.29 11.44 1.69
C ASP A 266 0.79 11.76 1.60
N GLY A 267 0.21 12.15 2.73
CA GLY A 267 -1.22 12.43 2.87
C GLY A 267 -1.61 13.87 2.50
N PRO A 268 -2.93 14.16 2.43
CA PRO A 268 -3.42 15.50 2.15
C PRO A 268 -3.00 16.49 3.25
N ALA A 269 -2.65 17.71 2.82
CA ALA A 269 -2.21 18.81 3.68
C ALA A 269 -3.31 19.32 4.65
N GLY A 270 -4.56 18.90 4.46
CA GLY A 270 -5.70 19.29 5.30
C GLY A 270 -6.88 18.33 5.10
N THR A 271 -7.96 18.59 5.83
CA THR A 271 -9.16 17.75 5.87
C THR A 271 -10.37 18.36 5.17
N ALA A 272 -10.23 19.56 4.60
CA ALA A 272 -11.29 20.17 3.82
C ALA A 272 -11.66 19.27 2.61
N PRO A 273 -12.96 19.10 2.29
CA PRO A 273 -13.40 18.19 1.22
C PRO A 273 -12.68 18.39 -0.11
N LEU A 274 -12.45 19.64 -0.52
CA LEU A 274 -11.71 19.97 -1.74
C LEU A 274 -10.24 19.53 -1.69
N ILE A 275 -9.57 19.69 -0.54
CA ILE A 275 -8.18 19.28 -0.36
C ILE A 275 -8.08 17.75 -0.46
N ILE A 276 -9.01 17.04 0.20
CA ILE A 276 -9.11 15.57 0.14
C ILE A 276 -9.37 15.09 -1.30
N ALA A 277 -10.29 15.75 -2.02
CA ALA A 277 -10.62 15.39 -3.39
C ALA A 277 -9.46 15.61 -4.36
N ARG A 278 -8.75 16.74 -4.25
CA ARG A 278 -7.55 17.02 -5.07
C ARG A 278 -6.42 16.04 -4.80
N TRP A 279 -6.15 15.76 -3.53
CA TRP A 279 -5.15 14.76 -3.15
C TRP A 279 -5.49 13.37 -3.68
N PHE A 280 -6.76 12.95 -3.60
CA PHE A 280 -7.20 11.68 -4.16
C PHE A 280 -7.02 11.64 -5.68
N ALA A 281 -7.46 12.70 -6.38
CA ALA A 281 -7.34 12.82 -7.82
C ALA A 281 -5.88 12.74 -8.28
N GLU A 282 -4.96 13.38 -7.58
CA GLU A 282 -3.52 13.26 -7.85
C GLU A 282 -3.00 11.84 -7.58
N THR A 283 -3.33 11.27 -6.42
CA THR A 283 -2.86 9.94 -5.97
C THR A 283 -3.30 8.82 -6.90
N PHE A 284 -4.51 8.90 -7.44
CA PHE A 284 -5.09 7.91 -8.34
C PHE A 284 -5.00 8.30 -9.82
N ARG A 285 -4.25 9.36 -10.15
CA ARG A 285 -4.05 9.84 -11.53
C ARG A 285 -5.38 10.02 -12.27
N ALA A 286 -6.33 10.69 -11.63
CA ALA A 286 -7.67 10.90 -12.18
C ALA A 286 -7.61 11.58 -13.56
N VAL A 287 -8.53 11.21 -14.46
CA VAL A 287 -8.65 11.84 -15.78
C VAL A 287 -9.12 13.29 -15.65
N GLU A 288 -9.98 13.56 -14.65
CA GLU A 288 -10.56 14.86 -14.36
C GLU A 288 -11.08 14.87 -12.91
N LEU A 289 -11.02 16.03 -12.26
CA LEU A 289 -11.74 16.34 -11.03
C LEU A 289 -12.88 17.33 -11.32
N VAL A 290 -14.12 16.93 -11.08
CA VAL A 290 -15.30 17.80 -11.13
C VAL A 290 -15.66 18.24 -9.72
N THR A 291 -15.82 19.54 -9.51
CA THR A 291 -16.03 20.12 -8.17
C THR A 291 -16.92 21.36 -8.20
N PRO A 292 -17.65 21.67 -7.11
CA PRO A 292 -18.42 22.92 -7.00
C PRO A 292 -17.55 24.16 -6.73
N HIS A 293 -16.22 24.00 -6.71
CA HIS A 293 -15.27 25.07 -6.47
C HIS A 293 -14.63 25.52 -7.78
N GLN A 294 -14.05 26.72 -7.79
CA GLN A 294 -13.29 27.18 -8.95
C GLN A 294 -12.05 26.33 -9.16
N ALA A 295 -11.77 26.01 -10.43
CA ALA A 295 -10.59 25.28 -10.83
C ALA A 295 -9.33 26.05 -10.44
N SER A 296 -8.35 25.34 -9.84
CA SER A 296 -7.11 25.93 -9.33
C SER A 296 -5.93 24.96 -9.34
N SER A 297 -6.12 23.68 -9.70
CA SER A 297 -5.02 22.71 -9.79
C SER A 297 -4.44 22.63 -11.21
N ASP A 298 -3.11 22.68 -11.31
CA ASP A 298 -2.37 22.45 -12.56
C ASP A 298 -2.01 20.97 -12.78
N LYS A 299 -2.14 20.13 -11.74
CA LYS A 299 -1.67 18.73 -11.78
C LYS A 299 -2.68 17.76 -12.39
N VAL A 300 -3.96 17.99 -12.17
CA VAL A 300 -5.08 17.19 -12.69
C VAL A 300 -6.09 18.13 -13.31
N PRO A 301 -6.62 17.85 -14.52
CA PRO A 301 -7.67 18.67 -15.12
C PRO A 301 -8.84 18.86 -14.13
N GLU A 302 -9.19 20.11 -13.84
CA GLU A 302 -10.24 20.45 -12.88
C GLU A 302 -11.35 21.24 -13.56
N ARG A 303 -12.60 20.80 -13.37
CA ARG A 303 -13.79 21.43 -13.93
C ARG A 303 -14.75 21.87 -12.84
N HIS A 304 -15.16 23.12 -12.92
CA HIS A 304 -16.18 23.69 -12.05
C HIS A 304 -17.58 23.28 -12.52
N ALA A 305 -18.39 22.74 -11.61
CA ALA A 305 -19.81 22.45 -11.82
C ALA A 305 -20.61 22.86 -10.57
N ALA A 306 -21.42 23.90 -10.69
CA ALA A 306 -22.19 24.45 -9.56
C ALA A 306 -23.44 23.64 -9.22
N ARG A 307 -23.97 22.86 -10.16
CA ARG A 307 -25.18 22.04 -10.01
C ARG A 307 -24.91 20.61 -10.48
N LEU A 308 -25.67 19.65 -9.94
CA LEU A 308 -25.54 18.25 -10.34
C LEU A 308 -25.88 18.01 -11.81
N SER A 309 -26.73 18.83 -12.41
CA SER A 309 -27.05 18.79 -13.84
C SER A 309 -25.89 19.27 -14.74
N ASP A 310 -24.94 20.03 -14.19
CA ASP A 310 -23.76 20.52 -14.92
C ASP A 310 -22.56 19.54 -14.81
N ILE A 311 -22.69 18.47 -14.03
CA ILE A 311 -21.68 17.39 -13.88
C ILE A 311 -21.83 16.38 -15.01
#